data_AF-A0A357YWF4-F1
#
_entry.id   AF-A0A357YWF4-F1
#
_cell.length_a   1.000
_cell.length_b   1.000
_cell.length_c   1.000
_cell.angle_alpha   90.00
_cell.angle_beta   90.00
_cell.angle_gamma   90.00
#
_symmetry.space_group_name_H-M   'P 1'
#
loop_
_entity.id
_entity.type
_entity.pdbx_description
1 polymer ?
#
loop_
_entity_poly.entity_id
_entity_poly.type
_entity_poly.pdbx_seq_one_letter_code
_entity_poly.pdbx_strand_id
1 'polypeptide(L)'
;MIRKTISLTLLFSGVVLLLSSVVLYLGPPSHVGHFSSWTFMGLNRHHWGAIHLNSGILFCIAMLVHTWYNWKPLLSYMISGIRPGKPLVPLLASLILTLFISTGSFHHAPPMKQVMGFARFLKMGLVKKYGTPPYGTSTRFPVIAIAGYMGLNPRDALARLNENHIAVNSPEQSLAEIAEYNHTTIGCLLDIMHTTGDSHEKM
;
A
#
# COMPACT_ATOMS: atom_id res chain seq x y z
N MET A 1 8.90 -24.68 -28.03
CA MET A 1 8.42 -24.78 -26.63
C MET A 1 8.71 -23.50 -25.83
N ILE A 2 9.97 -23.03 -25.77
CA ILE A 2 10.37 -21.78 -25.06
C ILE A 2 9.44 -20.58 -25.29
N ARG A 3 9.13 -20.21 -26.55
CA ARG A 3 8.24 -19.06 -26.83
C ARG A 3 6.86 -19.20 -26.21
N LYS A 4 6.26 -20.40 -26.26
CA LYS A 4 4.95 -20.68 -25.66
C LYS A 4 5.03 -20.60 -24.13
N THR A 5 6.08 -21.17 -23.55
CA THR A 5 6.34 -21.10 -22.11
C THR A 5 6.46 -19.65 -21.64
N ILE A 6 7.27 -18.83 -22.30
CA ILE A 6 7.45 -17.41 -21.94
C ILE A 6 6.12 -16.64 -22.03
N SER A 7 5.34 -16.84 -23.10
CA SER A 7 4.04 -16.19 -23.22
C SER A 7 3.06 -16.61 -22.13
N LEU A 8 3.02 -17.89 -21.75
CA LEU A 8 2.18 -18.37 -20.65
C LEU A 8 2.67 -17.86 -19.29
N THR A 9 3.99 -17.84 -19.07
CA THR A 9 4.59 -17.24 -17.87
C THR A 9 4.24 -15.76 -17.76
N LEU A 10 4.32 -15.01 -18.86
CA LEU A 10 3.94 -13.60 -18.90
C LEU A 10 2.46 -13.40 -18.56
N LEU A 11 1.58 -14.24 -19.12
CA LEU A 11 0.14 -14.22 -18.83
C LEU A 11 -0.13 -14.48 -17.34
N PHE A 12 0.36 -15.60 -16.80
CA PHE A 12 0.06 -15.99 -15.41
C PHE A 12 0.69 -15.04 -14.40
N SER A 13 1.94 -14.63 -14.60
CA SER A 13 2.57 -13.62 -13.73
C SER A 13 1.86 -12.26 -13.83
N GLY A 14 1.38 -11.88 -15.02
CA GLY A 14 0.58 -10.68 -15.22
C GLY A 14 -0.75 -10.70 -14.46
N VAL A 15 -1.47 -11.83 -14.46
CA VAL A 15 -2.70 -11.99 -13.68
C VAL A 15 -2.44 -11.82 -12.17
N VAL A 16 -1.40 -12.48 -11.65
CA VAL A 16 -1.00 -12.35 -10.24
C VAL A 16 -0.57 -10.92 -9.90
N LEU A 17 0.16 -10.26 -10.81
CA LEU A 17 0.61 -8.89 -10.65
C LEU A 17 -0.56 -7.91 -10.63
N LEU A 18 -1.55 -8.08 -11.50
CA LEU A 18 -2.77 -7.26 -11.53
C LEU A 18 -3.60 -7.43 -10.26
N LEU A 19 -3.85 -8.69 -9.87
CA LEU A 19 -4.57 -8.99 -8.63
C LEU A 19 -3.88 -8.34 -7.43
N SER A 20 -2.59 -8.58 -7.27
CA SER A 20 -1.82 -8.03 -6.16
C SER A 20 -1.73 -6.50 -6.20
N SER A 21 -1.70 -5.88 -7.38
CA SER A 21 -1.77 -4.42 -7.54
C SER A 21 -3.09 -3.85 -7.02
N VAL A 22 -4.22 -4.48 -7.37
CA VAL A 22 -5.54 -4.08 -6.88
C VAL A 22 -5.61 -4.23 -5.36
N VAL A 23 -5.15 -5.36 -4.82
CA VAL A 23 -5.15 -5.60 -3.38
C VAL A 23 -4.28 -4.57 -2.63
N LEU A 24 -3.09 -4.26 -3.14
CA LEU A 24 -2.21 -3.26 -2.55
C LEU A 24 -2.70 -1.82 -2.74
N TYR A 25 -3.49 -1.56 -3.79
CA TYR A 25 -4.14 -0.28 -4.00
C TYR A 25 -5.25 -0.03 -2.98
N LEU A 26 -6.03 -1.07 -2.66
CA LEU A 26 -7.07 -1.05 -1.63
C LEU A 26 -6.51 -1.16 -0.20
N GLY A 27 -5.33 -1.76 -0.05
CA GLY A 27 -4.69 -1.98 1.24
C GLY A 27 -4.14 -0.70 1.88
N PRO A 28 -3.85 -0.76 3.20
CA PRO A 28 -3.32 0.39 3.92
C PRO A 28 -1.95 0.82 3.36
N PRO A 29 -1.52 2.07 3.59
CA PRO A 29 -0.14 2.48 3.35
C PRO A 29 0.88 1.56 4.05
N SER A 30 2.12 1.52 3.57
CA SER A 30 3.16 0.64 4.13
C SER A 30 3.44 0.86 5.60
N HIS A 31 3.49 2.12 6.04
CA HIS A 31 3.67 2.44 7.44
C HIS A 31 2.52 1.87 8.27
N VAL A 32 1.25 2.01 7.83
CA VAL A 32 0.06 1.49 8.54
C VAL A 32 -0.05 -0.03 8.53
N GLY A 33 0.20 -0.65 7.38
CA GLY A 33 -0.04 -2.09 7.21
C GLY A 33 0.92 -3.00 7.96
N HIS A 34 1.98 -2.46 8.57
CA HIS A 34 2.91 -3.22 9.42
C HIS A 34 2.34 -3.54 10.80
N PHE A 35 1.31 -2.81 11.21
CA PHE A 35 0.75 -2.96 12.55
C PHE A 35 -0.78 -2.97 12.58
N SER A 36 -1.43 -2.70 11.45
CA SER A 36 -2.86 -2.93 11.37
C SER A 36 -3.16 -4.42 11.25
N SER A 37 -4.27 -4.85 11.84
CA SER A 37 -4.86 -6.17 11.64
C SER A 37 -5.50 -6.34 10.25
N TRP A 38 -5.15 -5.48 9.30
CA TRP A 38 -5.70 -5.54 7.95
C TRP A 38 -5.24 -6.82 7.26
N THR A 39 -6.22 -7.59 6.80
CA THR A 39 -6.02 -8.79 6.02
C THR A 39 -6.96 -8.79 4.82
N PHE A 40 -6.52 -9.41 3.74
CA PHE A 40 -7.34 -9.69 2.56
C PHE A 40 -7.06 -11.13 2.11
N MET A 41 -8.11 -11.94 2.01
CA MET A 41 -8.01 -13.39 1.75
C MET A 41 -7.03 -14.12 2.71
N GLY A 42 -7.07 -13.77 3.99
CA GLY A 42 -6.21 -14.37 5.02
C GLY A 42 -4.74 -13.90 5.01
N LEU A 43 -4.35 -13.04 4.06
CA LEU A 43 -3.00 -12.50 3.96
C LEU A 43 -2.96 -11.04 4.42
N ASN A 44 -2.00 -10.72 5.28
CA ASN A 44 -1.70 -9.33 5.63
C ASN A 44 -1.04 -8.56 4.47
N ARG A 45 -0.85 -7.26 4.65
CA ARG A 45 -0.24 -6.38 3.64
C ARG A 45 1.18 -6.83 3.23
N HIS A 46 1.97 -7.36 4.16
CA HIS A 46 3.36 -7.79 3.87
C HIS A 46 3.40 -8.96 2.91
N HIS A 47 2.55 -9.97 3.14
CA HIS A 47 2.45 -11.12 2.25
C HIS A 47 2.01 -10.69 0.84
N TRP A 48 1.00 -9.82 0.73
CA TRP A 48 0.60 -9.25 -0.56
C TRP A 48 1.72 -8.46 -1.25
N GLY A 49 2.50 -7.69 -0.48
CA GLY A 49 3.68 -6.99 -0.96
C GLY A 49 4.75 -7.93 -1.50
N ALA A 50 5.02 -9.04 -0.81
CA ALA A 50 5.98 -10.06 -1.24
C ALA A 50 5.52 -10.77 -2.51
N ILE A 51 4.23 -11.13 -2.61
CA ILE A 51 3.64 -11.71 -3.83
C ILE A 51 3.77 -10.73 -4.99
N HIS A 52 3.42 -9.47 -4.79
CA HIS A 52 3.50 -8.42 -5.82
C HIS A 52 4.93 -8.21 -6.32
N LEU A 53 5.90 -8.08 -5.41
CA LEU A 53 7.30 -7.86 -5.75
C LEU A 53 7.87 -9.04 -6.57
N ASN A 54 7.70 -10.27 -6.08
CA ASN A 54 8.26 -11.45 -6.73
C ASN A 54 7.57 -11.73 -8.08
N SER A 55 6.23 -11.60 -8.15
CA SER A 55 5.51 -11.73 -9.43
C SER A 55 5.86 -10.61 -10.41
N GLY A 56 6.10 -9.39 -9.92
CA GLY A 56 6.55 -8.26 -10.74
C GLY A 56 7.93 -8.48 -11.34
N ILE A 57 8.89 -8.99 -10.55
CA ILE A 57 10.22 -9.36 -11.07
C ILE A 57 10.10 -10.42 -12.16
N LEU A 58 9.31 -11.48 -11.91
CA LEU A 58 9.07 -12.53 -12.90
C LEU A 58 8.42 -11.97 -14.18
N PHE A 59 7.40 -11.11 -14.02
CA PHE A 59 6.71 -10.45 -15.13
C PHE A 59 7.67 -9.59 -15.96
N CYS A 60 8.50 -8.78 -15.31
CA CYS A 60 9.50 -7.95 -15.99
C CYS A 60 10.51 -8.78 -16.79
N ILE A 61 11.06 -9.85 -16.19
CA ILE A 61 11.99 -10.75 -16.89
C ILE A 61 11.28 -11.43 -18.07
N ALA A 62 10.10 -12.00 -17.85
CA ALA A 62 9.32 -12.63 -18.90
C ALA A 62 8.98 -11.65 -20.03
N MET A 63 8.65 -10.41 -19.70
CA MET A 63 8.32 -9.36 -20.66
C MET A 63 9.52 -8.93 -21.50
N LEU A 64 10.70 -8.80 -20.91
CA LEU A 64 11.95 -8.51 -21.64
C LEU A 64 12.26 -9.62 -22.64
N VAL A 65 12.23 -10.88 -22.18
CA VAL A 65 12.50 -12.05 -23.03
C VAL A 65 11.43 -12.20 -24.11
N HIS A 66 10.15 -11.98 -23.77
CA HIS A 66 9.05 -11.99 -24.72
C HIS A 66 9.22 -10.91 -25.79
N THR A 67 9.60 -9.70 -25.38
CA THR A 67 9.85 -8.56 -26.29
C THR A 67 11.02 -8.86 -27.23
N TRP A 68 12.12 -9.44 -26.70
CA TRP A 68 13.26 -9.87 -27.52
C TRP A 68 12.84 -10.87 -28.61
N TYR A 69 12.10 -11.91 -28.24
CA TYR A 69 11.65 -12.91 -29.20
C TYR A 69 10.64 -12.37 -30.22
N ASN A 70 9.91 -11.31 -29.87
CA ASN A 70 8.89 -10.67 -30.71
C ASN A 70 9.33 -9.29 -31.24
N TRP A 71 10.64 -9.05 -31.31
CA TRP A 71 11.21 -7.77 -31.74
C TRP A 71 10.82 -7.38 -33.17
N LYS A 72 10.83 -8.34 -34.10
CA LYS A 72 10.48 -8.09 -35.52
C LYS A 72 9.02 -7.62 -35.68
N PRO A 73 8.01 -8.29 -35.09
CA PRO A 73 6.64 -7.76 -35.04
C PRO A 73 6.54 -6.35 -34.44
N LEU A 74 7.19 -6.10 -33.29
CA LEU A 74 7.13 -4.80 -32.62
C LEU A 74 7.69 -3.68 -33.52
N LEU A 75 8.86 -3.91 -34.11
CA LEU A 75 9.48 -2.97 -35.05
C LEU A 75 8.63 -2.78 -36.31
N SER A 76 7.98 -3.84 -36.79
CA SER A 76 7.02 -3.74 -37.89
C SER A 76 5.89 -2.78 -37.53
N TYR A 77 5.32 -2.83 -36.33
CA TYR A 77 4.26 -1.88 -35.93
C TYR A 77 4.77 -0.43 -35.93
N MET A 78 5.98 -0.18 -35.47
CA MET A 78 6.58 1.15 -35.45
C MET A 78 6.90 1.69 -36.86
N ILE A 79 7.51 0.86 -37.71
CA ILE A 79 7.96 1.26 -39.06
C ILE A 79 6.82 1.20 -40.07
N SER A 80 5.80 0.37 -39.84
CA SER A 80 4.71 0.19 -40.81
C SER A 80 3.96 1.48 -41.10
N GLY A 81 3.79 2.39 -40.13
CA GLY A 81 3.19 3.72 -40.37
C GLY A 81 4.07 4.70 -41.15
N ILE A 82 5.35 4.39 -41.35
CA ILE A 82 6.31 5.20 -42.13
C ILE A 82 6.32 4.76 -43.61
N ARG A 83 5.80 3.56 -43.91
CA ARG A 83 5.71 3.05 -45.28
C ARG A 83 4.53 3.69 -46.04
N PRO A 84 4.69 4.02 -47.33
CA PRO A 84 3.60 4.58 -48.14
C PRO A 84 2.34 3.69 -48.09
N GLY A 85 1.18 4.29 -47.81
CA GLY A 85 -0.12 3.61 -47.84
C GLY A 85 -0.57 2.93 -46.53
N LYS A 86 0.16 3.07 -45.42
CA LYS A 86 -0.26 2.55 -44.10
C LYS A 86 -0.54 3.69 -43.10
N PRO A 87 -1.56 3.56 -42.23
CA PRO A 87 -1.93 4.62 -41.31
C PRO A 87 -0.94 4.74 -40.13
N LEU A 88 -0.43 5.95 -39.90
CA LEU A 88 0.41 6.30 -38.73
C LEU A 88 -0.43 6.44 -37.43
N VAL A 89 -1.76 6.45 -37.55
CA VAL A 89 -2.72 6.72 -36.48
C VAL A 89 -2.48 5.87 -35.22
N PRO A 90 -2.27 4.54 -35.28
CA PRO A 90 -2.09 3.73 -34.05
C PRO A 90 -0.81 4.07 -33.28
N LEU A 91 0.27 4.43 -33.99
CA LEU A 91 1.53 4.84 -33.38
C LEU A 91 1.36 6.19 -32.66
N LEU A 92 0.79 7.18 -33.35
CA LEU A 92 0.55 8.50 -32.73
C LEU A 92 -0.46 8.41 -31.59
N ALA A 93 -1.53 7.64 -31.73
CA ALA A 93 -2.54 7.47 -30.69
C ALA A 93 -1.95 6.85 -29.42
N SER A 94 -1.15 5.79 -29.54
CA SER A 94 -0.49 5.16 -28.39
C SER A 94 0.55 6.09 -27.73
N LEU A 95 1.32 6.84 -28.53
CA LEU A 95 2.28 7.82 -28.01
C LEU A 95 1.58 8.98 -27.30
N ILE A 96 0.58 9.60 -27.94
CA ILE A 96 -0.20 10.72 -27.37
C ILE A 96 -0.89 10.28 -26.09
N LEU A 97 -1.51 9.09 -26.07
CA LEU A 97 -2.16 8.57 -24.86
C LEU A 97 -1.15 8.38 -23.72
N THR A 98 0.03 7.80 -24.02
CA THR A 98 1.09 7.60 -23.03
C THR A 98 1.60 8.93 -22.48
N LEU A 99 1.84 9.91 -23.36
CA LEU A 99 2.24 11.26 -22.98
C LEU A 99 1.15 11.95 -22.17
N PHE A 100 -0.11 11.89 -22.59
CA PHE A 100 -1.25 12.48 -21.90
C PHE A 100 -1.38 11.96 -20.47
N ILE A 101 -1.33 10.64 -20.26
CA ILE A 101 -1.38 10.04 -18.92
C ILE A 101 -0.16 10.44 -18.09
N SER A 102 1.04 10.43 -18.68
CA SER A 102 2.29 10.74 -17.96
C SER A 102 2.38 12.20 -17.55
N THR A 103 2.17 13.13 -18.49
CA THR A 103 2.24 14.58 -18.23
C THR A 103 1.06 15.03 -17.37
N GLY A 104 -0.14 14.50 -17.61
CA GLY A 104 -1.29 14.80 -16.78
C GLY A 104 -1.15 14.27 -15.35
N SER A 105 -0.47 13.13 -15.14
CA SER A 105 -0.12 12.66 -13.79
C SER A 105 0.88 13.60 -13.11
N PHE A 106 1.93 14.03 -13.83
CA PHE A 106 2.94 14.96 -13.32
C PHE A 106 2.36 16.33 -12.94
N HIS A 107 1.45 16.86 -13.74
CA HIS A 107 0.79 18.15 -13.49
C HIS A 107 -0.47 18.07 -12.62
N HIS A 108 -0.84 16.88 -12.13
CA HIS A 108 -2.11 16.65 -11.43
C HIS A 108 -3.33 17.17 -12.20
N ALA A 109 -3.34 16.96 -13.52
CA ALA A 109 -4.44 17.31 -14.41
C ALA A 109 -5.57 16.26 -14.36
N PRO A 110 -6.82 16.61 -14.73
CA PRO A 110 -7.88 15.62 -14.88
C PRO A 110 -7.64 14.69 -16.09
N PRO A 111 -8.05 13.40 -16.04
CA PRO A 111 -8.71 12.71 -14.92
C PRO A 111 -7.75 12.13 -13.86
N MET A 112 -6.43 12.25 -14.04
CA MET A 112 -5.41 11.64 -13.18
C MET A 112 -5.52 12.13 -11.73
N LYS A 113 -5.82 13.41 -11.53
CA LYS A 113 -6.09 13.99 -10.20
C LYS A 113 -7.22 13.26 -9.46
N GLN A 114 -8.31 12.93 -10.14
CA GLN A 114 -9.46 12.25 -9.56
C GLN A 114 -9.08 10.82 -9.14
N VAL A 115 -8.36 10.09 -9.99
CA VAL A 115 -7.86 8.74 -9.67
C VAL A 115 -6.96 8.77 -8.43
N MET A 116 -5.99 9.70 -8.38
CA MET A 116 -5.12 9.87 -7.21
C MET A 116 -5.88 10.30 -5.95
N GLY A 117 -6.89 11.16 -6.09
CA GLY A 117 -7.76 11.59 -5.01
C GLY A 117 -8.56 10.44 -4.41
N PHE A 118 -9.11 9.57 -5.26
CA PHE A 118 -9.79 8.35 -4.83
C PHE A 118 -8.84 7.38 -4.12
N ALA A 119 -7.63 7.16 -4.66
CA ALA A 119 -6.59 6.36 -4.01
C ALA A 119 -6.28 6.89 -2.59
N ARG A 120 -6.16 8.22 -2.47
CA ARG A 120 -5.87 8.89 -1.21
C ARG A 120 -7.03 8.75 -0.23
N PHE A 121 -8.27 8.92 -0.69
CA PHE A 121 -9.47 8.76 0.13
C PHE A 121 -9.54 7.36 0.77
N LEU A 122 -9.35 6.30 -0.02
CA LEU A 122 -9.32 4.92 0.48
C LEU A 122 -8.23 4.74 1.54
N LYS A 123 -7.00 5.19 1.24
CA LYS A 123 -5.86 5.06 2.16
C LYS A 123 -6.06 5.85 3.45
N MET A 124 -6.58 7.08 3.37
CA MET A 124 -6.85 7.91 4.55
C MET A 124 -7.91 7.29 5.46
N GLY A 125 -8.94 6.64 4.90
CA GLY A 125 -9.91 5.88 5.69
C GLY A 125 -9.25 4.78 6.53
N LEU A 126 -8.27 4.08 5.95
CA LEU A 126 -7.51 3.04 6.66
C LEU A 126 -6.53 3.63 7.69
N VAL A 127 -5.86 4.75 7.36
CA VAL A 127 -5.02 5.49 8.33
C VAL A 127 -5.86 5.92 9.53
N LYS A 128 -7.05 6.51 9.30
CA LYS A 128 -7.95 6.91 10.38
C LYS A 128 -8.42 5.72 11.23
N LYS A 129 -8.71 4.57 10.59
CA LYS A 129 -9.19 3.38 11.29
C LYS A 129 -8.11 2.70 12.15
N TYR A 130 -6.89 2.59 11.63
CA TYR A 130 -5.83 1.82 12.27
C TYR A 130 -4.83 2.68 13.05
N GLY A 131 -4.85 4.00 12.84
CA GLY A 131 -3.88 4.95 13.39
C GLY A 131 -2.56 4.96 12.63
N THR A 132 -1.62 5.76 13.14
CA THR A 132 -0.22 5.79 12.69
C THR A 132 0.70 5.61 13.88
N PRO A 133 1.79 4.84 13.74
CA PRO A 133 2.71 4.62 14.84
C PRO A 133 3.59 5.87 15.02
N PRO A 134 4.03 6.21 16.24
CA PRO A 134 4.91 7.34 16.49
C PRO A 134 6.20 7.34 15.64
N TYR A 135 6.75 6.15 15.37
CA TYR A 135 7.89 5.94 14.48
C TYR A 135 7.93 4.50 13.96
N GLY A 136 8.83 4.21 13.01
CA GLY A 136 8.97 2.88 12.41
C GLY A 136 9.23 1.79 13.47
N THR A 137 8.51 0.67 13.39
CA THR A 137 8.57 -0.47 14.33
C THR A 137 8.22 -0.19 15.80
N SER A 138 7.77 1.02 16.14
CA SER A 138 7.45 1.43 17.53
C SER A 138 6.46 0.49 18.23
N THR A 139 5.64 -0.22 17.45
CA THR A 139 4.58 -1.11 17.95
C THR A 139 5.10 -2.37 18.62
N ARG A 140 6.37 -2.72 18.41
CA ARG A 140 7.06 -3.85 19.07
C ARG A 140 7.77 -3.45 20.36
N PHE A 141 7.87 -2.15 20.64
CA PHE A 141 8.49 -1.67 21.85
C PHE A 141 7.49 -1.67 23.01
N PRO A 142 7.99 -1.79 24.25
CA PRO A 142 7.19 -1.64 25.46
C PRO A 142 6.29 -0.40 25.45
N VAL A 143 5.04 -0.56 25.89
CA VAL A 143 4.08 0.55 26.01
C VAL A 143 4.63 1.71 26.86
N ILE A 144 5.40 1.41 27.91
CA ILE A 144 6.07 2.41 28.76
C ILE A 144 7.11 3.23 27.98
N ALA A 145 7.88 2.59 27.10
CA ALA A 145 8.88 3.26 26.28
C ALA A 145 8.22 4.16 25.23
N ILE A 146 7.09 3.72 24.69
CA ILE A 146 6.31 4.52 23.74
C ILE A 146 5.66 5.73 24.42
N ALA A 147 5.07 5.55 25.60
CA ALA A 147 4.53 6.67 26.39
C ALA A 147 5.62 7.72 26.66
N GLY A 148 6.79 7.30 27.13
CA GLY A 148 7.92 8.21 27.39
C GLY A 148 8.43 8.91 26.12
N TYR A 149 8.54 8.19 25.00
CA TYR A 149 8.92 8.78 23.71
C TYR A 149 7.94 9.85 23.23
N MET A 150 6.65 9.64 23.50
CA MET A 150 5.58 10.58 23.15
C MET A 150 5.48 11.78 24.12
N GLY A 151 6.38 11.86 25.11
CA GLY A 151 6.37 12.90 26.13
C GLY A 151 5.26 12.73 27.17
N LEU A 152 4.63 11.56 27.23
CA LEU A 152 3.58 11.24 28.20
C LEU A 152 4.21 10.72 29.51
N ASN A 153 3.59 11.02 30.64
CA ASN A 153 3.92 10.34 31.88
C ASN A 153 3.46 8.87 31.77
N PRO A 154 4.37 7.88 31.87
CA PRO A 154 4.00 6.50 31.62
C PRO A 154 2.96 5.93 32.60
N ARG A 155 2.97 6.41 33.86
CA ARG A 155 1.97 5.97 34.83
C ARG A 155 0.57 6.45 34.45
N ASP A 156 0.45 7.71 34.04
CA ASP A 156 -0.83 8.29 33.64
C ASP A 156 -1.34 7.66 32.34
N ALA A 157 -0.44 7.39 31.38
CA ALA A 157 -0.79 6.70 30.14
C ALA A 157 -1.34 5.28 30.39
N LEU A 158 -0.69 4.52 31.27
CA LEU A 158 -1.16 3.18 31.67
C LEU A 158 -2.48 3.24 32.47
N ALA A 159 -2.66 4.25 33.33
CA ALA A 159 -3.90 4.47 34.06
C ALA A 159 -5.06 4.71 33.09
N ARG A 160 -4.89 5.59 32.10
CA ARG A 160 -5.91 5.87 31.07
C ARG A 160 -6.30 4.63 30.27
N LEU A 161 -5.33 3.77 29.93
CA LEU A 161 -5.61 2.50 29.27
C LEU A 161 -6.52 1.61 30.14
N ASN A 162 -6.19 1.44 31.41
CA ASN A 162 -7.01 0.66 32.34
C ASN A 162 -8.41 1.28 32.56
N GLU A 163 -8.50 2.61 32.67
CA GLU A 163 -9.77 3.34 32.79
C GLU A 163 -10.68 3.16 31.56
N ASN A 164 -10.09 2.98 30.38
CA ASN A 164 -10.79 2.68 29.14
C ASN A 164 -10.95 1.17 28.88
N HIS A 165 -10.88 0.35 29.93
CA HIS A 165 -11.05 -1.10 29.88
C HIS A 165 -10.04 -1.84 28.98
N ILE A 166 -8.86 -1.27 28.76
CA ILE A 166 -7.75 -1.95 28.08
C ILE A 166 -6.93 -2.71 29.13
N ALA A 167 -6.92 -4.04 29.02
CA ALA A 167 -6.11 -4.90 29.87
C ALA A 167 -4.63 -4.82 29.45
N VAL A 168 -3.78 -4.38 30.38
CA VAL A 168 -2.32 -4.37 30.24
C VAL A 168 -1.73 -5.24 31.35
N ASN A 169 -1.16 -6.39 30.97
CA ASN A 169 -0.61 -7.36 31.92
C ASN A 169 0.76 -6.92 32.47
N SER A 170 1.54 -6.19 31.68
CA SER A 170 2.84 -5.64 32.11
C SER A 170 3.19 -4.36 31.32
N PRO A 171 3.85 -3.38 31.95
CA PRO A 171 4.36 -2.16 31.28
C PRO A 171 5.35 -2.44 30.15
N GLU A 172 6.01 -3.60 30.19
CA GLU A 172 6.97 -4.08 29.20
C GLU A 172 6.30 -4.70 27.97
N GLN A 173 4.99 -5.00 28.03
CA GLN A 173 4.26 -5.52 26.88
C GLN A 173 4.29 -4.53 25.73
N SER A 174 4.41 -5.06 24.52
CA SER A 174 4.37 -4.25 23.33
C SER A 174 2.96 -3.74 23.02
N LEU A 175 2.87 -2.57 22.37
CA LEU A 175 1.58 -2.05 21.90
C LEU A 175 0.83 -3.02 20.97
N ALA A 176 1.57 -3.83 20.20
CA ALA A 176 0.98 -4.85 19.34
C ALA A 176 0.30 -5.97 20.13
N GLU A 177 0.97 -6.50 21.16
CA GLU A 177 0.41 -7.55 22.03
C GLU A 177 -0.82 -7.05 22.79
N ILE A 178 -0.78 -5.82 23.29
CA ILE A 178 -1.93 -5.20 23.97
C ILE A 178 -3.11 -5.04 23.00
N ALA A 179 -2.85 -4.57 21.77
CA ALA A 179 -3.90 -4.40 20.77
C ALA A 179 -4.53 -5.75 20.36
N GLU A 180 -3.71 -6.78 20.20
CA GLU A 180 -4.16 -8.14 19.86
C GLU A 180 -5.00 -8.74 20.99
N TYR A 181 -4.51 -8.69 22.23
CA TYR A 181 -5.21 -9.22 23.41
C TYR A 181 -6.56 -8.53 23.66
N ASN A 182 -6.62 -7.22 23.43
CA ASN A 182 -7.83 -6.43 23.65
C ASN A 182 -8.71 -6.29 22.39
N HIS A 183 -8.39 -7.00 21.30
CA HIS A 183 -9.12 -6.93 20.02
C HIS A 183 -9.34 -5.49 19.50
N THR A 184 -8.36 -4.62 19.71
CA THR A 184 -8.40 -3.20 19.34
C THR A 184 -7.29 -2.85 18.35
N THR A 185 -7.19 -1.58 17.95
CA THR A 185 -6.12 -1.09 17.09
C THR A 185 -5.09 -0.32 17.90
N ILE A 186 -3.84 -0.33 17.44
CA ILE A 186 -2.79 0.49 18.06
C ILE A 186 -3.16 1.98 18.00
N GLY A 187 -3.82 2.44 16.93
CA GLY A 187 -4.37 3.80 16.88
C GLY A 187 -5.27 4.11 18.08
N CYS A 188 -6.20 3.23 18.41
CA CYS A 188 -7.08 3.40 19.56
C CYS A 188 -6.29 3.46 20.88
N LEU A 189 -5.29 2.59 21.05
CA LEU A 189 -4.40 2.65 22.24
C LEU A 189 -3.67 3.98 22.34
N LEU A 190 -3.10 4.47 21.22
CA LEU A 190 -2.39 5.74 21.18
C LEU A 190 -3.32 6.92 21.50
N ASP A 191 -4.54 6.91 20.97
CA ASP A 191 -5.55 7.94 21.23
C ASP A 191 -5.92 7.99 22.72
N ILE A 192 -6.15 6.83 23.34
CA ILE A 192 -6.45 6.72 24.78
C ILE A 192 -5.28 7.24 25.64
N MET A 193 -4.05 6.84 25.32
CA MET A 193 -2.87 7.33 26.06
C MET A 193 -2.74 8.86 25.94
N HIS A 194 -3.05 9.41 24.77
CA HIS A 194 -2.97 10.84 24.51
C HIS A 194 -4.10 11.67 25.11
N THR A 195 -5.25 11.08 25.44
CA THR A 195 -6.41 11.83 25.91
C THR A 195 -6.08 12.46 27.27
N THR A 196 -5.65 13.72 27.27
CA THR A 196 -5.66 14.55 28.47
C THR A 196 -7.09 14.65 28.95
N GLY A 197 -7.31 14.58 30.27
CA GLY A 197 -8.62 14.67 30.92
C GLY A 197 -9.35 16.02 30.75
N ASP A 198 -9.21 16.70 29.61
CA ASP A 198 -9.87 17.95 29.25
C ASP A 198 -10.99 17.72 28.22
N SER A 199 -11.87 16.75 28.52
CA SER A 199 -13.21 16.69 27.89
C SER A 199 -14.31 17.19 28.84
N HIS A 200 -13.95 18.06 29.79
CA HIS A 200 -14.88 18.76 30.67
C HIS A 200 -14.78 20.29 30.66
N GLU A 201 -14.10 20.91 29.69
CA GLU A 201 -14.16 22.36 29.53
C GLU A 201 -14.10 22.79 28.06
N LYS A 202 -15.29 22.89 27.44
CA LYS A 202 -15.68 23.95 26.50
C LYS A 202 -17.16 23.72 26.12
N MET A 203 -18.01 24.29 26.96
CA MET A 203 -19.33 24.79 26.55
C MET A 203 -19.14 26.09 25.77
#